data_AF-A0A1G7WD45-F1
#
_entry.id   AF-A0A1G7WD45-F1
#
_cell.length_a   1.000
_cell.length_b   1.000
_cell.length_c   1.000
_cell.angle_alpha   90.00
_cell.angle_beta   90.00
_cell.angle_gamma   90.00
#
_symmetry.space_group_name_H-M   'P 1'
#
loop_
_entity.id
_entity.type
_entity.pdbx_description
1 polymer ?
#
loop_
_entity_poly.entity_id
_entity_poly.type
_entity_poly.pdbx_seq_one_letter_code
_entity_poly.pdbx_strand_id
1 'polypeptide(L)'
;MKEKYEKLVNSKYYKVADVLIFAFMLLASTAVMTVLFYRQSISDGSTYHSDIRPYIEEMLGIQTQYSFPYPILFKTAGILYYFTPTPEWAMVIAITSFNILAMIIVKIILEKQTGAGILSSLCTMSLFFLSMLFSHNLKKLGIVHTYIGVFTPNPWHNATYMAARPFMVLAFFFGVYTLVHYEHDFAKGAAFTRYRKTAYLAFSISLLLATLAKPSYTLVHGFTVVIIMLYRLFKSRFKNLRQTILLGCYYIPTIMSLGYQYLGVFSGGSSHNDEQGIGFGFFRVWSLYTKNIPLAIALAILFPIIVLIFHRNQLSKNNMYRFAWQIYIVAFATTAFLYEKGFRELHFNFSWGYICGIFLVFFVSMILVLKDSRYWIVQKYPPKFTLALTIEWFALIAHTLMGLYYFALLYYGSNFL
;
A
#
# COMPACT_ATOMS: atom_id res chain seq x y z
N MET A 1 -26.43 14.84 -22.95
CA MET A 1 -25.58 14.89 -21.73
C MET A 1 -24.25 14.19 -21.96
N LYS A 2 -24.25 12.89 -22.31
CA LYS A 2 -23.07 12.10 -22.71
C LYS A 2 -22.11 12.81 -23.69
N GLU A 3 -22.62 13.25 -24.83
CA GLU A 3 -21.78 13.85 -25.89
C GLU A 3 -21.10 15.16 -25.42
N LYS A 4 -21.83 16.00 -24.69
CA LYS A 4 -21.27 17.24 -24.09
C LYS A 4 -20.19 16.92 -23.05
N TYR A 5 -20.41 15.91 -22.20
CA TYR A 5 -19.42 15.46 -21.20
C TYR A 5 -18.17 14.90 -21.88
N GLU A 6 -18.31 14.00 -22.85
CA GLU A 6 -17.19 13.43 -23.58
C GLU A 6 -16.43 14.51 -24.37
N LYS A 7 -17.12 15.47 -24.99
CA LYS A 7 -16.48 16.61 -25.66
C LYS A 7 -15.68 17.48 -24.68
N LEU A 8 -16.22 17.73 -23.48
CA LEU A 8 -15.55 18.49 -22.44
C LEU A 8 -14.27 17.78 -21.96
N VAL A 9 -14.40 16.53 -21.51
CA VAL A 9 -13.28 15.76 -20.93
C VAL A 9 -12.17 15.50 -21.96
N ASN A 10 -12.54 15.35 -23.23
CA ASN A 10 -11.56 15.19 -24.32
C ASN A 10 -10.98 16.50 -24.85
N SER A 11 -11.52 17.66 -24.44
CA SER A 11 -11.02 18.96 -24.88
C SER A 11 -9.60 19.23 -24.40
N LYS A 12 -8.82 19.96 -25.22
CA LYS A 12 -7.46 20.38 -24.87
C LYS A 12 -7.44 21.16 -23.55
N TYR A 13 -8.39 22.08 -23.37
CA TYR A 13 -8.48 22.91 -22.15
C TYR A 13 -8.72 22.09 -20.89
N TYR A 14 -9.61 21.10 -20.93
CA TYR A 14 -9.87 20.24 -19.78
C TYR A 14 -8.65 19.38 -19.42
N LYS A 15 -7.96 18.81 -20.41
CA LYS A 15 -6.73 18.02 -20.17
C LYS A 15 -5.61 18.88 -19.58
N VAL A 16 -5.45 20.11 -20.07
CA VAL A 16 -4.48 21.06 -19.49
C VAL A 16 -4.87 21.42 -18.06
N ALA A 17 -6.15 21.70 -17.80
CA ALA A 17 -6.64 21.98 -16.45
C ALA A 17 -6.39 20.80 -15.49
N ASP A 18 -6.65 19.56 -15.91
CA ASP A 18 -6.38 18.37 -15.10
C ASP A 18 -4.90 18.25 -14.72
N VAL A 19 -4.00 18.45 -15.69
CA VAL A 19 -2.55 18.43 -15.43
C VAL A 19 -2.13 19.55 -14.48
N LEU A 20 -2.63 20.77 -14.67
CA LEU A 20 -2.30 21.91 -13.80
C LEU A 20 -2.83 21.71 -12.38
N ILE A 21 -4.07 21.24 -12.23
CA ILE A 21 -4.68 20.93 -10.93
C ILE A 21 -3.87 19.83 -10.22
N PHE A 22 -3.53 18.76 -10.94
CA PHE A 22 -2.70 17.70 -10.37
C PHE A 22 -1.32 18.21 -9.96
N ALA A 23 -0.64 18.99 -10.81
CA ALA A 23 0.66 19.56 -10.51
C ALA A 23 0.62 20.47 -9.27
N PHE A 24 -0.39 21.34 -9.17
CA PHE A 24 -0.59 22.20 -8.00
C PHE A 24 -0.79 21.39 -6.73
N MET A 25 -1.69 20.39 -6.75
CA MET A 25 -1.93 19.55 -5.58
C MET A 25 -0.71 18.71 -5.21
N LEU A 26 0.03 18.20 -6.20
CA LEU A 26 1.27 17.47 -5.99
C LEU A 26 2.28 18.37 -5.27
N LEU A 27 2.52 19.59 -5.76
CA LEU A 27 3.42 20.56 -5.13
C LEU A 27 2.98 20.92 -3.70
N ALA A 28 1.68 21.17 -3.48
CA ALA A 28 1.15 21.47 -2.15
C ALA A 28 1.35 20.28 -1.20
N SER A 29 1.03 19.07 -1.64
CA SER A 29 1.20 17.84 -0.85
C SER A 29 2.67 17.57 -0.52
N THR A 30 3.55 17.75 -1.50
CA THR A 30 5.00 17.67 -1.33
C THR A 30 5.47 18.64 -0.27
N ALA A 31 5.11 19.92 -0.36
CA ALA A 31 5.55 20.94 0.59
C ALA A 31 5.16 20.58 2.04
N VAL A 32 3.90 20.22 2.29
CA VAL A 32 3.44 19.91 3.65
C VAL A 32 4.06 18.62 4.20
N MET A 33 4.27 17.61 3.34
CA MET A 33 4.89 16.35 3.74
C MET A 33 6.39 16.50 3.99
N THR A 34 7.11 17.29 3.19
CA THR A 34 8.52 17.61 3.42
C THR A 34 8.71 18.28 4.78
N VAL A 35 7.84 19.23 5.14
CA VAL A 35 7.89 19.87 6.48
C VAL A 35 7.63 18.86 7.60
N LEU A 36 6.63 17.99 7.44
CA LEU A 36 6.35 16.93 8.44
C LEU A 36 7.57 16.00 8.61
N PHE A 37 8.13 15.49 7.50
CA PHE A 37 9.25 14.57 7.54
C PHE A 37 10.50 15.22 8.11
N TYR A 38 10.72 16.51 7.85
CA TYR A 38 11.83 17.25 8.47
C TYR A 38 11.64 17.40 9.98
N ARG A 39 10.42 17.68 10.46
CA ARG A 39 10.14 17.71 11.91
C ARG A 39 10.34 16.33 12.55
N GLN A 40 9.93 15.27 11.86
CA GLN A 40 10.15 13.88 12.29
C GLN A 40 11.63 13.48 12.29
N SER A 41 12.46 14.04 11.38
CA SER A 41 13.88 13.70 11.32
C SER A 41 14.71 14.34 12.42
N ILE A 42 14.32 15.53 12.90
CA ILE A 42 15.04 16.26 13.96
C ILE A 42 14.51 15.97 15.38
N SER A 43 13.35 15.32 15.51
CA SER A 43 12.75 15.02 16.81
C SER A 43 13.46 13.85 17.51
N ASP A 44 13.40 13.85 18.84
CA ASP A 44 13.75 12.71 19.69
C ASP A 44 12.64 11.65 19.79
N GLY A 45 11.51 11.86 19.09
CA GLY A 45 10.36 10.96 19.07
C GLY A 45 9.30 11.25 20.14
N SER A 46 9.53 12.23 21.03
CA SER A 46 8.55 12.65 22.05
C SER A 46 7.33 13.36 21.44
N THR A 47 7.58 14.19 20.43
CA THR A 47 6.58 15.09 19.82
C THR A 47 6.30 14.70 18.37
N TYR A 48 7.30 14.15 17.66
CA TYR A 48 7.15 13.66 16.29
C TYR A 48 7.63 12.21 16.18
N HIS A 49 6.88 11.29 16.78
CA HIS A 49 7.22 9.86 16.76
C HIS A 49 7.36 9.34 15.31
N SER A 50 8.55 8.79 14.99
CA SER A 50 8.87 8.29 13.66
C SER A 50 10.11 7.41 13.65
N ASP A 51 10.17 6.50 12.67
CA ASP A 51 11.33 5.66 12.39
C ASP A 51 12.47 6.41 11.67
N ILE A 52 12.27 7.68 11.27
CA ILE A 52 13.22 8.42 10.41
C ILE A 52 14.60 8.58 11.07
N ARG A 53 14.65 8.84 12.37
CA ARG A 53 15.93 9.03 13.08
C ARG A 53 16.78 7.75 13.12
N PRO A 54 16.26 6.59 13.57
CA PRO A 54 16.95 5.31 13.43
C PRO A 54 17.38 5.02 11.98
N TYR A 55 16.62 5.47 10.98
CA TYR A 55 16.99 5.30 9.58
C TYR A 55 18.12 6.20 9.11
N ILE A 56 18.25 7.39 9.67
CA ILE A 56 19.41 8.26 9.44
C ILE A 56 20.67 7.64 10.04
N GLU A 57 20.57 7.07 11.25
CA GLU A 57 21.67 6.36 11.90
C GLU A 57 22.14 5.17 11.06
N GLU A 58 21.21 4.33 10.56
CA GLU A 58 21.51 3.24 9.63
C GLU A 58 22.20 3.74 8.35
N MET A 59 21.67 4.82 7.74
CA MET A 59 22.26 5.41 6.54
C MET A 59 23.72 5.84 6.77
N LEU A 60 24.04 6.35 7.97
CA LEU A 60 25.38 6.78 8.36
C LEU A 60 26.29 5.61 8.81
N GLY A 61 25.77 4.38 8.87
CA GLY A 61 26.50 3.22 9.38
C GLY A 61 26.70 3.24 10.89
N ILE A 62 25.90 4.03 11.61
CA ILE A 62 25.89 4.06 13.07
C ILE A 62 25.18 2.80 13.55
N GLN A 63 25.79 2.06 14.48
CA GLN A 63 25.21 0.85 15.01
C GLN A 63 23.92 1.17 15.78
N THR A 64 22.79 0.66 15.30
CA THR A 64 21.50 0.76 15.99
C THR A 64 21.12 -0.58 16.62
N GLN A 65 20.08 -0.59 17.47
CA GLN A 65 19.50 -1.83 17.99
C GLN A 65 18.79 -2.66 16.91
N TYR A 66 18.60 -2.11 15.71
CA TYR A 66 17.90 -2.72 14.60
C TYR A 66 18.85 -3.01 13.44
N SER A 67 18.56 -4.09 12.72
CA SER A 67 19.16 -4.35 11.40
C SER A 67 18.10 -4.10 10.33
N PHE A 68 18.42 -3.26 9.36
CA PHE A 68 17.52 -2.89 8.27
C PHE A 68 18.04 -3.44 6.92
N PRO A 69 17.83 -4.73 6.61
CA PRO A 69 18.48 -5.38 5.47
C PRO A 69 17.84 -5.02 4.10
N TYR A 70 17.03 -3.96 4.04
CA TYR A 70 16.33 -3.46 2.86
C TYR A 70 16.93 -2.11 2.42
N PRO A 71 17.83 -2.09 1.43
CA PRO A 71 18.77 -0.98 1.24
C PRO A 71 18.22 0.23 0.48
N ILE A 72 17.05 0.15 -0.18
CA ILE A 72 16.65 1.14 -1.20
C ILE A 72 16.58 2.56 -0.62
N LEU A 73 15.92 2.73 0.53
CA LEU A 73 15.81 4.05 1.17
C LEU A 73 17.20 4.57 1.59
N PHE A 74 17.94 3.75 2.34
CA PHE A 74 19.23 4.14 2.93
C PHE A 74 20.28 4.46 1.88
N LYS A 75 20.39 3.65 0.81
CA LYS A 75 21.32 3.91 -0.29
C LYS A 75 20.94 5.16 -1.08
N THR A 76 19.64 5.38 -1.30
CA THR A 76 19.17 6.60 -1.98
C THR A 76 19.50 7.83 -1.15
N ALA A 77 19.17 7.81 0.14
CA ALA A 77 19.49 8.89 1.05
C ALA A 77 21.02 9.10 1.19
N GLY A 78 21.81 8.02 1.26
CA GLY A 78 23.27 8.10 1.31
C GLY A 78 23.90 8.72 0.05
N ILE A 79 23.33 8.47 -1.14
CA ILE A 79 23.75 9.17 -2.37
C ILE A 79 23.36 10.65 -2.30
N LEU A 80 22.15 10.96 -1.84
CA LEU A 80 21.68 12.35 -1.71
C LEU A 80 22.48 13.13 -0.67
N TYR A 81 23.03 12.46 0.35
CA TYR A 81 23.80 13.07 1.41
C TYR A 81 25.01 13.85 0.88
N TYR A 82 25.63 13.40 -0.23
CA TYR A 82 26.71 14.13 -0.91
C TYR A 82 26.30 15.50 -1.46
N PHE A 83 25.00 15.77 -1.59
CA PHE A 83 24.45 16.99 -2.19
C PHE A 83 23.58 17.79 -1.24
N THR A 84 23.45 17.37 0.02
CA THR A 84 22.59 18.02 1.02
C THR A 84 23.37 18.52 2.22
N PRO A 85 22.95 19.60 2.89
CA PRO A 85 23.68 20.17 4.01
C PRO A 85 23.78 19.25 5.25
N THR A 86 22.76 18.40 5.47
CA THR A 86 22.67 17.55 6.67
C THR A 86 22.08 16.18 6.30
N PRO A 87 22.36 15.13 7.09
CA PRO A 87 21.81 13.79 6.83
C PRO A 87 20.27 13.75 6.93
N GLU A 88 19.67 14.61 7.74
CA GLU A 88 18.21 14.78 7.82
C GLU A 88 17.63 15.19 6.48
N TRP A 89 18.22 16.20 5.82
CA TRP A 89 17.76 16.65 4.51
C TRP A 89 17.91 15.55 3.44
N ALA A 90 18.99 14.78 3.48
CA ALA A 90 19.17 13.64 2.59
C ALA A 90 18.02 12.63 2.70
N MET A 91 17.68 12.26 3.93
CA MET A 91 16.59 11.33 4.22
C MET A 91 15.22 11.91 3.85
N VAL A 92 14.94 13.16 4.21
CA VAL A 92 13.68 13.84 3.89
C VAL A 92 13.46 13.94 2.38
N ILE A 93 14.49 14.28 1.60
CA ILE A 93 14.41 14.35 0.14
C ILE A 93 14.18 12.94 -0.44
N ALA A 94 14.85 11.90 0.07
CA ALA A 94 14.63 10.53 -0.38
C ALA A 94 13.18 10.09 -0.17
N ILE A 95 12.65 10.27 1.04
CA ILE A 95 11.27 9.91 1.40
C ILE A 95 10.27 10.66 0.54
N THR A 96 10.44 11.98 0.44
CA THR A 96 9.55 12.86 -0.34
C THR A 96 9.56 12.43 -1.81
N SER A 97 10.73 12.11 -2.38
CA SER A 97 10.86 11.69 -3.78
C SER A 97 10.13 10.38 -4.07
N PHE A 98 10.26 9.37 -3.20
CA PHE A 98 9.51 8.12 -3.36
C PHE A 98 8.00 8.32 -3.23
N ASN A 99 7.57 9.23 -2.34
CA ASN A 99 6.15 9.50 -2.16
C ASN A 99 5.56 10.27 -3.36
N ILE A 100 6.30 11.25 -3.92
CA ILE A 100 5.95 11.91 -5.19
C ILE A 100 5.81 10.86 -6.31
N LEU A 101 6.80 9.96 -6.44
CA LEU A 101 6.78 8.90 -7.44
C LEU A 101 5.53 8.02 -7.29
N ALA A 102 5.16 7.67 -6.06
CA ALA A 102 3.95 6.90 -5.79
C ALA A 102 2.68 7.64 -6.21
N MET A 103 2.55 8.94 -5.91
CA MET A 103 1.39 9.74 -6.32
C MET A 103 1.27 9.84 -7.84
N ILE A 104 2.39 10.06 -8.55
CA ILE A 104 2.44 10.10 -10.01
C ILE A 104 1.99 8.77 -10.60
N ILE A 105 2.55 7.65 -10.12
CA ILE A 105 2.17 6.30 -10.59
C ILE A 105 0.68 6.05 -10.36
N VAL A 106 0.15 6.39 -9.18
CA VAL A 106 -1.27 6.22 -8.86
C VAL A 106 -2.14 7.08 -9.78
N LYS A 107 -1.80 8.35 -10.02
CA LYS A 107 -2.54 9.22 -10.96
C LYS A 107 -2.57 8.63 -12.35
N ILE A 108 -1.42 8.17 -12.88
CA ILE A 108 -1.34 7.54 -14.20
C ILE A 108 -2.24 6.30 -14.27
N ILE A 109 -2.22 5.46 -13.24
CA ILE A 109 -3.02 4.23 -13.20
C ILE A 109 -4.51 4.55 -13.06
N LEU A 110 -4.91 5.46 -12.16
CA LEU A 110 -6.31 5.89 -12.01
C LEU A 110 -6.84 6.44 -13.33
N GLU A 111 -6.08 7.31 -13.99
CA GLU A 111 -6.49 7.89 -15.26
C GLU A 111 -6.62 6.82 -16.34
N LYS A 112 -5.63 5.92 -16.47
CA LYS A 112 -5.69 4.82 -17.43
C LYS A 112 -6.86 3.86 -17.18
N GLN A 113 -7.21 3.63 -15.92
CA GLN A 113 -8.29 2.71 -15.55
C GLN A 113 -9.68 3.33 -15.67
N THR A 114 -9.82 4.64 -15.47
CA THR A 114 -11.13 5.29 -15.28
C THR A 114 -11.45 6.35 -16.34
N GLY A 115 -10.44 7.07 -16.83
CA GLY A 115 -10.60 8.25 -17.68
C GLY A 115 -11.35 9.38 -16.98
N ALA A 116 -11.20 9.51 -15.66
CA ALA A 116 -11.98 10.45 -14.86
C ALA A 116 -11.39 11.87 -14.80
N GLY A 117 -10.21 12.12 -15.39
CA GLY A 117 -9.58 13.43 -15.47
C GLY A 117 -9.37 14.08 -14.10
N ILE A 118 -9.93 15.26 -13.88
CA ILE A 118 -9.80 15.99 -12.60
C ILE A 118 -10.24 15.14 -11.40
N LEU A 119 -11.28 14.32 -11.56
CA LEU A 119 -11.74 13.42 -10.50
C LEU A 119 -10.69 12.36 -10.15
N SER A 120 -9.91 11.87 -11.12
CA SER A 120 -8.78 10.98 -10.83
C SER A 120 -7.66 11.72 -10.09
N SER A 121 -7.42 13.01 -10.39
CA SER A 121 -6.46 13.84 -9.65
C SER A 121 -6.86 14.05 -8.18
N LEU A 122 -8.13 14.40 -7.94
CA LEU A 122 -8.67 14.54 -6.58
C LEU A 122 -8.59 13.22 -5.81
N CYS A 123 -9.00 12.12 -6.45
CA CYS A 123 -8.93 10.79 -5.87
C CYS A 123 -7.50 10.32 -5.58
N THR A 124 -6.51 10.67 -6.42
CA THR A 124 -5.10 10.43 -6.09
C THR A 124 -4.73 11.11 -4.78
N MET A 125 -5.06 12.40 -4.62
CA MET A 125 -4.75 13.13 -3.39
C MET A 125 -5.50 12.55 -2.19
N SER A 126 -6.79 12.25 -2.33
CA SER A 126 -7.57 11.55 -1.31
C SER A 126 -6.91 10.23 -0.91
N LEU A 127 -6.41 9.41 -1.84
CA LEU A 127 -5.79 8.12 -1.50
C LEU A 127 -4.54 8.27 -0.62
N PHE A 128 -3.77 9.37 -0.80
CA PHE A 128 -2.56 9.64 -0.02
C PHE A 128 -2.80 10.43 1.25
N PHE A 129 -3.99 11.00 1.43
CA PHE A 129 -4.38 11.72 2.65
C PHE A 129 -5.46 11.05 3.48
N LEU A 130 -6.16 10.04 2.96
CA LEU A 130 -7.18 9.32 3.70
C LEU A 130 -6.57 8.44 4.81
N SER A 131 -7.33 8.21 5.87
CA SER A 131 -6.89 7.42 7.02
C SER A 131 -8.06 6.70 7.69
N MET A 132 -7.82 6.03 8.82
CA MET A 132 -8.88 5.40 9.60
C MET A 132 -9.94 6.41 10.04
N LEU A 133 -11.15 5.92 10.29
CA LEU A 133 -12.16 6.67 11.02
C LEU A 133 -11.85 6.59 12.51
N PHE A 134 -11.83 7.73 13.19
CA PHE A 134 -11.61 7.76 14.63
C PHE A 134 -12.40 8.88 15.30
N SER A 135 -12.66 8.69 16.60
CA SER A 135 -13.32 9.65 17.47
C SER A 135 -12.99 9.29 18.91
N HIS A 136 -12.91 10.30 19.79
CA HIS A 136 -12.65 10.10 21.20
C HIS A 136 -13.69 9.18 21.88
N ASN A 137 -14.94 9.19 21.41
CA ASN A 137 -16.01 8.36 21.95
C ASN A 137 -15.81 6.85 21.69
N LEU A 138 -14.99 6.47 20.71
CA LEU A 138 -14.74 5.06 20.36
C LEU A 138 -13.92 4.33 21.42
N LYS A 139 -13.25 5.06 22.34
CA LYS A 139 -12.62 4.47 23.53
C LYS A 139 -13.60 3.66 24.36
N LYS A 140 -14.85 4.12 24.49
CA LYS A 140 -15.92 3.41 25.18
C LYS A 140 -16.32 2.09 24.51
N LEU A 141 -16.02 1.95 23.21
CA LEU A 141 -16.29 0.77 22.39
C LEU A 141 -15.06 -0.14 22.24
N GLY A 142 -14.00 0.10 23.01
CA GLY A 142 -12.80 -0.73 23.04
C GLY A 142 -11.68 -0.30 22.08
N ILE A 143 -11.82 0.84 21.39
CA ILE A 143 -10.76 1.42 20.55
C ILE A 143 -9.87 2.32 21.42
N VAL A 144 -8.85 1.72 22.02
CA VAL A 144 -7.99 2.39 23.02
C VAL A 144 -7.04 3.40 22.36
N HIS A 145 -6.47 2.98 21.25
CA HIS A 145 -5.48 3.69 20.44
C HIS A 145 -6.11 4.25 19.17
N THR A 146 -5.65 5.41 18.73
CA THR A 146 -6.21 6.05 17.52
C THR A 146 -5.67 5.37 16.27
N TYR A 147 -4.36 5.13 16.24
CA TYR A 147 -3.68 4.54 15.10
C TYR A 147 -3.37 3.07 15.33
N ILE A 148 -2.58 2.70 16.34
CA ILE A 148 -2.14 1.30 16.47
C ILE A 148 -3.33 0.40 16.80
N GLY A 149 -3.49 -0.69 16.05
CA GLY A 149 -4.62 -1.61 16.20
C GLY A 149 -5.82 -1.28 15.31
N VAL A 150 -6.01 -0.02 14.90
CA VAL A 150 -6.97 0.32 13.83
C VAL A 150 -6.27 0.34 12.47
N PHE A 151 -5.11 0.98 12.42
CA PHE A 151 -4.24 1.16 11.26
C PHE A 151 -4.80 2.06 10.17
N THR A 152 -3.89 2.58 9.35
CA THR A 152 -4.17 3.48 8.23
C THR A 152 -3.42 3.01 6.99
N PRO A 153 -3.94 3.23 5.77
CA PRO A 153 -3.14 3.08 4.55
C PRO A 153 -1.99 4.10 4.45
N ASN A 154 -1.97 5.14 5.27
CA ASN A 154 -0.98 6.22 5.24
C ASN A 154 -0.26 6.40 6.60
N PRO A 155 0.66 5.49 6.97
CA PRO A 155 1.50 5.64 8.16
C PRO A 155 2.69 6.58 7.88
N TRP A 156 2.47 7.90 7.95
CA TRP A 156 3.50 8.90 7.60
C TRP A 156 4.75 8.89 8.47
N HIS A 157 4.71 8.24 9.64
CA HIS A 157 5.87 8.07 10.50
C HIS A 157 6.83 6.95 10.02
N ASN A 158 6.43 6.14 9.03
CA ASN A 158 7.20 4.99 8.54
C ASN A 158 7.76 5.25 7.13
N ALA A 159 9.02 5.68 7.07
CA ALA A 159 9.70 6.05 5.83
C ALA A 159 9.87 4.89 4.83
N THR A 160 10.16 3.69 5.32
CA THR A 160 10.42 2.51 4.49
C THR A 160 9.15 2.03 3.79
N TYR A 161 7.99 2.17 4.44
CA TYR A 161 6.69 1.96 3.80
C TYR A 161 6.45 2.96 2.66
N MET A 162 6.75 4.25 2.88
CA MET A 162 6.62 5.27 1.83
C MET A 162 7.56 5.00 0.66
N ALA A 163 8.79 4.56 0.94
CA ALA A 163 9.75 4.14 -0.08
C ALA A 163 9.29 2.90 -0.88
N ALA A 164 8.63 1.93 -0.24
CA ALA A 164 8.17 0.71 -0.89
C ALA A 164 6.89 0.91 -1.73
N ARG A 165 6.05 1.89 -1.38
CA ARG A 165 4.74 2.13 -1.99
C ARG A 165 4.71 2.24 -3.52
N PRO A 166 5.59 3.01 -4.21
CA PRO A 166 5.54 3.09 -5.67
C PRO A 166 5.78 1.72 -6.32
N PHE A 167 6.72 0.95 -5.80
CA PHE A 167 7.07 -0.38 -6.30
C PHE A 167 5.99 -1.41 -5.98
N MET A 168 5.40 -1.35 -4.78
CA MET A 168 4.24 -2.16 -4.39
C MET A 168 3.09 -1.98 -5.38
N VAL A 169 2.75 -0.73 -5.73
CA VAL A 169 1.67 -0.43 -6.68
C VAL A 169 1.97 -1.05 -8.05
N LEU A 170 3.17 -0.85 -8.58
CA LEU A 170 3.55 -1.45 -9.87
C LEU A 170 3.54 -2.98 -9.82
N ALA A 171 4.10 -3.57 -8.76
CA ALA A 171 4.11 -5.02 -8.54
C ALA A 171 2.69 -5.59 -8.43
N PHE A 172 1.74 -4.87 -7.82
CA PHE A 172 0.35 -5.27 -7.78
C PHE A 172 -0.28 -5.32 -9.18
N PHE A 173 -0.20 -4.24 -9.96
CA PHE A 173 -0.84 -4.19 -11.28
C PHE A 173 -0.21 -5.13 -12.30
N PHE A 174 1.13 -5.20 -12.35
CA PHE A 174 1.80 -6.19 -13.20
C PHE A 174 1.57 -7.61 -12.69
N GLY A 175 1.48 -7.82 -11.37
CA GLY A 175 1.15 -9.10 -10.75
C GLY A 175 -0.25 -9.60 -11.11
N VAL A 176 -1.26 -8.71 -11.13
CA VAL A 176 -2.60 -9.05 -11.66
C VAL A 176 -2.49 -9.52 -13.09
N TYR A 177 -1.76 -8.78 -13.94
CA TYR A 177 -1.59 -9.16 -15.34
C TYR A 177 -0.94 -10.55 -15.48
N THR A 178 0.19 -10.80 -14.83
CA THR A 178 0.92 -12.08 -14.92
C THR A 178 0.07 -13.23 -14.37
N LEU A 179 -0.57 -13.05 -13.21
CA LEU A 179 -1.40 -14.09 -12.59
C LEU A 179 -2.65 -14.43 -13.41
N VAL A 180 -3.19 -13.49 -14.17
CA VAL A 180 -4.32 -13.76 -15.07
C VAL A 180 -3.89 -14.52 -16.32
N HIS A 181 -2.69 -14.24 -16.86
CA HIS A 181 -2.31 -14.70 -18.19
C HIS A 181 -1.30 -15.84 -18.22
N TYR A 182 -0.59 -16.17 -17.13
CA TYR A 182 0.55 -17.11 -17.16
C TYR A 182 0.26 -18.49 -17.74
N GLU A 183 -0.93 -19.04 -17.48
CA GLU A 183 -1.31 -20.37 -17.98
C GLU A 183 -1.39 -20.40 -19.51
N HIS A 184 -1.84 -19.30 -20.10
CA HIS A 184 -1.94 -19.11 -21.55
C HIS A 184 -0.61 -18.64 -22.15
N ASP A 185 0.02 -17.62 -21.55
CA ASP A 185 1.24 -17.00 -22.05
C ASP A 185 2.43 -17.98 -22.09
N PHE A 186 2.47 -18.94 -21.17
CA PHE A 186 3.46 -20.01 -21.14
C PHE A 186 2.96 -21.35 -21.70
N ALA A 187 1.80 -21.40 -22.37
CA ALA A 187 1.35 -22.62 -23.02
C ALA A 187 2.34 -23.07 -24.13
N LYS A 188 2.38 -24.38 -24.42
CA LYS A 188 3.25 -24.92 -25.47
C LYS A 188 2.82 -24.32 -26.82
N GLY A 189 3.77 -23.74 -27.57
CA GLY A 189 3.49 -23.07 -28.85
C GLY A 189 2.97 -21.64 -28.74
N ALA A 190 2.77 -21.10 -27.53
CA ALA A 190 2.35 -19.70 -27.37
C ALA A 190 3.48 -18.73 -27.78
N ALA A 191 3.15 -17.75 -28.62
CA ALA A 191 4.07 -16.68 -28.96
C ALA A 191 4.30 -15.75 -27.75
N PHE A 192 5.51 -15.74 -27.21
CA PHE A 192 5.86 -14.86 -26.09
C PHE A 192 6.31 -13.50 -26.61
N THR A 193 5.32 -12.65 -26.89
CA THR A 193 5.52 -11.32 -27.49
C THR A 193 6.38 -10.40 -26.61
N ARG A 194 6.98 -9.38 -27.23
CA ARG A 194 7.78 -8.37 -26.52
C ARG A 194 7.00 -7.73 -25.37
N TYR A 195 5.74 -7.38 -25.61
CA TYR A 195 4.85 -6.82 -24.58
C TYR A 195 4.71 -7.73 -23.36
N ARG A 196 4.48 -9.04 -23.57
CA ARG A 196 4.38 -10.01 -22.48
C ARG A 196 5.70 -10.08 -21.71
N LYS A 197 6.83 -10.26 -22.38
CA LYS A 197 8.16 -10.28 -21.73
C LYS A 197 8.37 -9.05 -20.84
N THR A 198 8.05 -7.87 -21.36
CA THR A 198 8.17 -6.61 -20.60
C THR A 198 7.25 -6.59 -19.37
N ALA A 199 6.01 -7.09 -19.46
CA ALA A 199 5.09 -7.13 -18.32
C ALA A 199 5.58 -8.06 -17.19
N TYR A 200 6.12 -9.24 -17.52
CA TYR A 200 6.65 -10.17 -16.50
C TYR A 200 7.96 -9.65 -15.89
N LEU A 201 8.83 -9.04 -16.70
CA LEU A 201 10.05 -8.41 -16.18
C LEU A 201 9.71 -7.21 -15.29
N ALA A 202 8.77 -6.37 -15.71
CA ALA A 202 8.30 -5.25 -14.90
C ALA A 202 7.68 -5.70 -13.58
N PHE A 203 6.93 -6.82 -13.58
CA PHE A 203 6.47 -7.46 -12.36
C PHE A 203 7.63 -7.86 -11.44
N SER A 204 8.59 -8.64 -11.97
CA SER A 204 9.73 -9.16 -11.20
C SER A 204 10.59 -8.05 -10.59
N ILE A 205 10.93 -7.03 -11.39
CA ILE A 205 11.71 -5.87 -10.94
C ILE A 205 10.92 -5.07 -9.89
N SER A 206 9.63 -4.81 -10.11
CA SER A 206 8.82 -4.05 -9.16
C SER A 206 8.69 -4.77 -7.82
N LEU A 207 8.50 -6.10 -7.85
CA LEU A 207 8.42 -6.89 -6.62
C LEU A 207 9.78 -6.93 -5.88
N LEU A 208 10.89 -7.05 -6.61
CA LEU A 208 12.22 -6.99 -6.03
C LEU A 208 12.48 -5.63 -5.38
N LEU A 209 12.17 -4.53 -6.08
CA LEU A 209 12.35 -3.17 -5.55
C LEU A 209 11.45 -2.91 -4.33
N ALA A 210 10.21 -3.41 -4.35
CA ALA A 210 9.33 -3.35 -3.18
C ALA A 210 9.97 -4.10 -2.00
N THR A 211 10.53 -5.29 -2.23
CA THR A 211 11.20 -6.12 -1.20
C THR A 211 12.45 -5.44 -0.63
N LEU A 212 13.27 -4.86 -1.49
CA LEU A 212 14.49 -4.14 -1.12
C LEU A 212 14.20 -2.78 -0.47
N ALA A 213 12.97 -2.26 -0.57
CA ALA A 213 12.53 -1.08 0.16
C ALA A 213 11.87 -1.43 1.49
N LYS A 214 10.97 -2.43 1.49
CA LYS A 214 10.36 -3.04 2.67
C LYS A 214 9.66 -4.36 2.31
N PRO A 215 10.01 -5.51 2.92
CA PRO A 215 9.50 -6.83 2.50
C PRO A 215 8.01 -7.08 2.81
N SER A 216 7.35 -6.19 3.57
CA SER A 216 6.00 -6.39 4.09
C SER A 216 4.95 -6.72 3.01
N TYR A 217 4.97 -6.03 1.87
CA TYR A 217 4.06 -6.33 0.76
C TYR A 217 4.38 -7.68 0.13
N THR A 218 5.66 -7.97 -0.08
CA THR A 218 6.13 -9.20 -0.73
C THR A 218 5.71 -10.44 0.02
N LEU A 219 5.76 -10.42 1.36
CA LEU A 219 5.34 -11.55 2.18
C LEU A 219 3.87 -11.90 1.94
N VAL A 220 2.97 -10.91 2.05
CA VAL A 220 1.53 -11.13 1.86
C VAL A 220 1.16 -11.42 0.40
N HIS A 221 1.84 -10.77 -0.55
CA HIS A 221 1.68 -11.05 -1.97
C HIS A 221 2.12 -12.48 -2.31
N GLY A 222 3.29 -12.89 -1.83
CA GLY A 222 3.86 -14.22 -2.06
C GLY A 222 2.94 -15.32 -1.52
N PHE A 223 2.49 -15.22 -0.27
CA PHE A 223 1.50 -16.15 0.29
C PHE A 223 0.22 -16.19 -0.53
N THR A 224 -0.30 -15.03 -0.93
CA THR A 224 -1.52 -14.96 -1.77
C THR A 224 -1.35 -15.69 -3.09
N VAL A 225 -0.25 -15.43 -3.79
CA VAL A 225 0.01 -16.03 -5.10
C VAL A 225 0.28 -17.53 -4.99
N VAL A 226 1.01 -17.98 -3.97
CA VAL A 226 1.23 -19.41 -3.71
C VAL A 226 -0.11 -20.13 -3.51
N ILE A 227 -1.00 -19.61 -2.67
CA ILE A 227 -2.34 -20.20 -2.45
C ILE A 227 -3.12 -20.27 -3.78
N ILE A 228 -3.14 -19.19 -4.57
CA ILE A 228 -3.86 -19.15 -5.85
C ILE A 228 -3.27 -20.13 -6.86
N MET A 229 -1.94 -20.15 -7.01
CA MET A 229 -1.24 -21.01 -7.97
C MET A 229 -1.38 -22.48 -7.58
N LEU A 230 -1.29 -22.83 -6.29
CA LEU A 230 -1.55 -24.18 -5.81
C LEU A 230 -2.99 -24.60 -6.11
N TYR A 231 -3.98 -23.76 -5.81
CA TYR A 231 -5.38 -24.04 -6.14
C TYR A 231 -5.56 -24.32 -7.65
N ARG A 232 -4.98 -23.50 -8.53
CA ARG A 232 -5.05 -23.71 -9.98
C ARG A 232 -4.31 -24.97 -10.44
N LEU A 233 -3.17 -25.27 -9.82
CA LEU A 233 -2.38 -26.47 -10.09
C LEU A 233 -3.18 -27.73 -9.79
N PHE A 234 -3.77 -27.83 -8.60
CA PHE A 234 -4.60 -28.97 -8.22
C PHE A 234 -5.89 -29.04 -9.04
N LYS A 235 -6.57 -27.91 -9.27
CA LYS A 235 -7.79 -27.84 -10.08
C LYS A 235 -7.56 -28.31 -11.52
N SER A 236 -6.40 -27.97 -12.10
CA SER A 236 -6.04 -28.40 -13.46
C SER A 236 -5.46 -29.82 -13.52
N ARG A 237 -5.35 -30.53 -12.39
CA ARG A 237 -4.68 -31.83 -12.27
C ARG A 237 -3.24 -31.78 -12.79
N PHE A 238 -2.49 -30.77 -12.36
CA PHE A 238 -1.08 -30.54 -12.73
C PHE A 238 -0.81 -30.25 -14.22
N LYS A 239 -1.85 -30.04 -15.05
CA LYS A 239 -1.69 -29.71 -16.48
C LYS A 239 -0.98 -28.37 -16.72
N ASN A 240 -1.02 -27.46 -15.76
CA ASN A 240 -0.37 -26.15 -15.81
C ASN A 240 0.95 -26.10 -15.01
N LEU A 241 1.57 -27.25 -14.67
CA LEU A 241 2.79 -27.29 -13.84
C LEU A 241 3.94 -26.49 -14.44
N ARG A 242 4.20 -26.65 -15.74
CA ARG A 242 5.25 -25.89 -16.45
C ARG A 242 5.02 -24.39 -16.33
N GLN A 243 3.80 -23.92 -16.57
CA GLN A 243 3.45 -22.50 -16.51
C GLN A 243 3.58 -21.96 -15.09
N THR A 244 3.20 -22.77 -14.09
CA THR A 244 3.33 -22.46 -12.67
C THR A 244 4.80 -22.28 -12.28
N ILE A 245 5.68 -23.20 -12.70
CA ILE A 245 7.14 -23.09 -12.48
C ILE A 245 7.70 -21.86 -13.19
N LEU A 246 7.33 -21.62 -14.46
CA LEU A 246 7.82 -20.48 -15.23
C LEU A 246 7.40 -19.12 -14.64
N LEU A 247 6.17 -19.00 -14.12
CA LEU A 247 5.78 -17.82 -13.34
C LEU A 247 6.60 -17.72 -12.05
N GLY A 248 6.81 -18.85 -11.35
CA GLY A 248 7.66 -18.94 -10.17
C GLY A 248 9.10 -18.44 -10.41
N CYS A 249 9.68 -18.66 -11.59
CA CYS A 249 11.01 -18.15 -11.92
C CYS A 249 11.11 -16.62 -11.84
N TYR A 250 10.04 -15.88 -12.10
CA TYR A 250 10.04 -14.41 -11.97
C TYR A 250 10.05 -13.94 -10.50
N TYR A 251 9.84 -14.83 -9.53
CA TYR A 251 10.00 -14.54 -8.10
C TYR A 251 11.41 -14.81 -7.59
N ILE A 252 12.28 -15.51 -8.34
CA ILE A 252 13.62 -15.91 -7.90
C ILE A 252 14.44 -14.73 -7.35
N PRO A 253 14.56 -13.58 -8.05
CA PRO A 253 15.34 -12.46 -7.52
C PRO A 253 14.82 -11.97 -6.17
N THR A 254 13.50 -11.95 -6.01
CA THR A 254 12.85 -11.54 -4.76
C THR A 254 13.06 -12.56 -3.65
N ILE A 255 12.92 -13.86 -3.93
CA ILE A 255 13.15 -14.93 -2.94
C ILE A 255 14.61 -14.94 -2.49
N MET A 256 15.56 -14.76 -3.41
CA MET A 256 16.98 -14.64 -3.06
C MET A 256 17.23 -13.44 -2.14
N SER A 257 16.61 -12.30 -2.45
CA SER A 257 16.68 -11.11 -1.59
C SER A 257 16.08 -11.36 -0.20
N LEU A 258 14.92 -12.00 -0.10
CA LEU A 258 14.31 -12.35 1.19
C LEU A 258 15.19 -13.32 1.98
N GLY A 259 15.78 -14.32 1.33
CA GLY A 259 16.70 -15.25 1.97
C GLY A 259 17.93 -14.55 2.55
N TYR A 260 18.54 -13.64 1.78
CA TYR A 260 19.65 -12.80 2.27
C TYR A 260 19.24 -11.93 3.46
N GLN A 261 18.07 -11.27 3.39
CA GLN A 261 17.54 -10.45 4.47
C GLN A 261 17.25 -11.27 5.73
N TYR A 262 16.69 -12.46 5.57
CA TYR A 262 16.34 -13.36 6.67
C TYR A 262 17.59 -13.88 7.38
N LEU A 263 18.63 -14.26 6.64
CA LEU A 263 19.92 -14.65 7.23
C LEU A 263 20.52 -13.47 8.03
N GLY A 264 20.52 -12.25 7.49
CA GLY A 264 21.04 -11.09 8.22
C GLY A 264 20.27 -10.71 9.50
N VAL A 265 18.95 -10.95 9.54
CA VAL A 265 18.08 -10.53 10.67
C VAL A 265 17.89 -11.60 11.74
N PHE A 266 17.89 -12.89 11.38
CA PHE A 266 17.58 -13.99 12.30
C PHE A 266 18.77 -14.92 12.60
N SER A 267 19.93 -14.75 11.95
CA SER A 267 21.15 -15.52 12.28
C SER A 267 22.24 -14.70 12.96
N GLY A 268 22.08 -13.37 13.05
CA GLY A 268 22.90 -12.53 13.92
C GLY A 268 22.44 -12.71 15.35
N GLY A 269 23.25 -13.35 16.19
CA GLY A 269 22.97 -13.49 17.61
C GLY A 269 22.65 -12.13 18.23
N SER A 270 21.45 -11.96 18.76
CA SER A 270 21.13 -10.77 19.54
C SER A 270 21.95 -10.80 20.81
N SER A 271 22.47 -9.65 21.22
CA SER A 271 23.15 -9.43 22.51
C SER A 271 22.28 -9.73 23.73
N HIS A 272 20.98 -9.98 23.53
CA HIS A 272 20.04 -10.43 24.54
C HIS A 272 19.59 -11.85 24.23
N ASN A 273 19.65 -12.73 25.23
CA ASN A 273 19.23 -14.13 25.26
C ASN A 273 17.72 -14.34 25.02
N ASP A 274 17.06 -13.42 24.31
CA ASP A 274 15.63 -13.43 24.05
C ASP A 274 15.26 -14.48 23.00
N GLU A 275 14.07 -15.04 23.14
CA GLU A 275 13.51 -16.00 22.19
C GLU A 275 13.30 -15.30 20.82
N GLN A 276 14.12 -15.66 19.83
CA GLN A 276 14.00 -15.16 18.46
C GLN A 276 13.03 -16.00 17.62
N GLY A 277 12.48 -15.39 16.56
CA GLY A 277 11.75 -16.09 15.51
C GLY A 277 10.28 -15.67 15.39
N ILE A 278 9.50 -16.49 14.69
CA ILE A 278 8.09 -16.24 14.41
C ILE A 278 7.24 -17.11 15.34
N GLY A 279 6.34 -16.48 16.10
CA GLY A 279 5.34 -17.13 16.91
C GLY A 279 4.00 -17.24 16.20
N PHE A 280 3.16 -18.18 16.66
CA PHE A 280 1.78 -18.35 16.23
C PHE A 280 0.83 -18.06 17.40
N GLY A 281 -0.15 -17.19 17.20
CA GLY A 281 -1.11 -16.81 18.23
C GLY A 281 -2.24 -15.97 17.68
N PHE A 282 -3.48 -16.43 17.88
CA PHE A 282 -4.65 -15.74 17.36
C PHE A 282 -4.90 -14.41 18.09
N PHE A 283 -4.86 -13.32 17.34
CA PHE A 283 -4.96 -11.93 17.78
C PHE A 283 -4.05 -11.56 18.96
N ARG A 284 -2.95 -12.29 19.14
CA ARG A 284 -2.09 -12.15 20.32
C ARG A 284 -1.61 -10.71 20.49
N VAL A 285 -0.94 -10.17 19.47
CA VAL A 285 -0.44 -8.79 19.51
C VAL A 285 -1.55 -7.77 19.28
N TRP A 286 -2.52 -8.09 18.43
CA TRP A 286 -3.61 -7.16 18.10
C TRP A 286 -4.45 -6.81 19.34
N SER A 287 -4.72 -7.78 20.20
CA SER A 287 -5.50 -7.58 21.43
C SER A 287 -4.81 -6.70 22.48
N LEU A 288 -3.50 -6.47 22.36
CA LEU A 288 -2.76 -5.52 23.20
C LEU A 288 -3.11 -4.07 22.85
N TYR A 289 -3.50 -3.80 21.61
CA TYR A 289 -3.72 -2.45 21.09
C TYR A 289 -5.20 -2.09 20.94
N THR A 290 -6.09 -3.06 20.84
CA THR A 290 -7.54 -2.80 20.80
C THR A 290 -8.32 -3.94 21.43
N LYS A 291 -9.37 -3.57 22.17
CA LYS A 291 -10.30 -4.53 22.78
C LYS A 291 -11.41 -4.95 21.83
N ASN A 292 -11.57 -4.24 20.69
CA ASN A 292 -12.62 -4.49 19.71
C ASN A 292 -12.05 -4.52 18.29
N ILE A 293 -11.47 -5.67 17.94
CA ILE A 293 -10.84 -5.90 16.64
C ILE A 293 -11.83 -5.79 15.46
N PRO A 294 -13.07 -6.34 15.52
CA PRO A 294 -14.04 -6.18 14.44
C PRO A 294 -14.36 -4.71 14.14
N LEU A 295 -14.56 -3.89 15.18
CA LEU A 295 -14.78 -2.46 15.02
C LEU A 295 -13.52 -1.77 14.47
N ALA A 296 -12.33 -2.12 14.97
CA ALA A 296 -11.08 -1.57 14.47
C ALA A 296 -10.91 -1.81 12.96
N ILE A 297 -11.20 -3.02 12.48
CA ILE A 297 -11.19 -3.36 11.05
C ILE A 297 -12.23 -2.53 10.30
N ALA A 298 -13.45 -2.41 10.82
CA ALA A 298 -14.50 -1.62 10.18
C ALA A 298 -14.09 -0.15 10.06
N LEU A 299 -13.48 0.43 11.08
CA LEU A 299 -12.98 1.82 11.07
C LEU A 299 -11.79 2.02 10.13
N ALA A 300 -10.96 1.00 9.94
CA ALA A 300 -9.83 1.03 9.02
C ALA A 300 -10.28 1.04 7.55
N ILE A 301 -11.28 0.22 7.20
CA ILE A 301 -11.67 -0.07 5.82
C ILE A 301 -13.18 0.06 5.54
N LEU A 302 -13.89 0.98 6.20
CA LEU A 302 -15.34 1.15 6.00
C LEU A 302 -15.69 1.42 4.53
N PHE A 303 -14.95 2.32 3.87
CA PHE A 303 -15.16 2.60 2.44
C PHE A 303 -15.01 1.35 1.56
N PRO A 304 -13.89 0.59 1.61
CA PRO A 304 -13.80 -0.67 0.89
C PRO A 304 -14.90 -1.69 1.22
N ILE A 305 -15.33 -1.80 2.48
CA ILE A 305 -16.42 -2.70 2.89
C ILE A 305 -17.73 -2.31 2.20
N ILE A 306 -18.08 -1.02 2.19
CA ILE A 306 -19.28 -0.50 1.53
C ILE A 306 -19.24 -0.81 0.03
N VAL A 307 -18.10 -0.54 -0.63
CA VAL A 307 -17.91 -0.86 -2.04
C VAL A 307 -18.01 -2.37 -2.28
N LEU A 308 -17.49 -3.20 -1.37
CA LEU A 308 -17.64 -4.65 -1.44
C LEU A 308 -19.09 -5.11 -1.34
N ILE A 309 -19.90 -4.50 -0.48
CA ILE A 309 -21.32 -4.84 -0.34
C ILE A 309 -22.08 -4.54 -1.63
N PHE A 310 -21.89 -3.35 -2.22
CA PHE A 310 -22.57 -2.95 -3.45
C PHE A 310 -22.01 -3.63 -4.71
N HIS A 311 -20.71 -3.95 -4.71
CA HIS A 311 -20.00 -4.55 -5.84
C HIS A 311 -19.59 -6.00 -5.61
N ARG A 312 -20.29 -6.76 -4.75
CA ARG A 312 -19.94 -8.16 -4.43
C ARG A 312 -19.80 -9.05 -5.68
N ASN A 313 -20.64 -8.82 -6.68
CA ASN A 313 -20.64 -9.57 -7.94
C ASN A 313 -19.38 -9.28 -8.79
N GLN A 314 -18.69 -8.17 -8.54
CA GLN A 314 -17.43 -7.84 -9.21
C GLN A 314 -16.26 -8.69 -8.70
N LEU A 315 -16.34 -9.30 -7.52
CA LEU A 315 -15.29 -10.21 -7.04
C LEU A 315 -15.03 -11.36 -8.03
N SER A 316 -16.08 -11.91 -8.65
CA SER A 316 -15.92 -13.00 -9.62
C SER A 316 -15.59 -12.53 -11.05
N LYS A 317 -15.82 -11.25 -11.36
CA LYS A 317 -15.68 -10.71 -12.73
C LYS A 317 -14.42 -9.88 -12.93
N ASN A 318 -13.97 -9.17 -11.90
CA ASN A 318 -12.85 -8.25 -11.94
C ASN A 318 -11.63 -8.87 -11.23
N ASN A 319 -10.64 -9.31 -12.02
CA ASN A 319 -9.45 -9.97 -11.49
C ASN A 319 -8.63 -9.07 -10.55
N MET A 320 -8.53 -7.77 -10.86
CA MET A 320 -7.83 -6.81 -10.01
C MET A 320 -8.53 -6.65 -8.65
N TYR A 321 -9.86 -6.54 -8.66
CA TYR A 321 -10.64 -6.40 -7.44
C TYR A 321 -10.59 -7.64 -6.57
N ARG A 322 -10.71 -8.82 -7.18
CA ARG A 322 -10.54 -10.11 -6.49
C ARG A 322 -9.16 -10.21 -5.86
N PHE A 323 -8.12 -9.86 -6.60
CA PHE A 323 -6.74 -10.01 -6.14
C PHE A 323 -6.42 -9.06 -4.98
N ALA A 324 -6.91 -7.81 -5.01
CA ALA A 324 -6.76 -6.88 -3.88
C ALA A 324 -7.37 -7.45 -2.59
N TRP A 325 -8.60 -7.98 -2.65
CA TRP A 325 -9.25 -8.61 -1.50
C TRP A 325 -8.56 -9.89 -1.04
N GLN A 326 -8.02 -10.70 -1.96
CA GLN A 326 -7.24 -11.89 -1.61
C GLN A 326 -5.96 -11.51 -0.84
N ILE A 327 -5.24 -10.47 -1.30
CA ILE A 327 -4.08 -9.94 -0.58
C ILE A 327 -4.49 -9.42 0.80
N TYR A 328 -5.58 -8.65 0.89
CA TYR A 328 -6.08 -8.14 2.17
C TYR A 328 -6.42 -9.27 3.15
N ILE A 329 -7.11 -10.33 2.70
CA ILE A 329 -7.48 -11.48 3.54
C ILE A 329 -6.24 -12.21 4.04
N VAL A 330 -5.26 -12.46 3.16
CA VAL A 330 -4.00 -13.10 3.56
C VAL A 330 -3.22 -12.22 4.52
N ALA A 331 -3.16 -10.92 4.27
CA ALA A 331 -2.50 -9.95 5.14
C ALA A 331 -3.16 -9.82 6.51
N PHE A 332 -4.50 -9.87 6.54
CA PHE A 332 -5.28 -9.97 7.76
C PHE A 332 -4.94 -11.26 8.51
N ALA A 333 -4.93 -12.41 7.83
CA ALA A 333 -4.58 -13.69 8.45
C ALA A 333 -3.15 -13.69 9.00
N THR A 334 -2.16 -13.19 8.26
CA THR A 334 -0.78 -13.09 8.77
C THR A 334 -0.71 -12.21 10.01
N THR A 335 -1.44 -11.10 10.04
CA THR A 335 -1.49 -10.19 11.20
C THR A 335 -2.24 -10.80 12.38
N ALA A 336 -3.29 -11.57 12.10
CA ALA A 336 -4.11 -12.23 13.11
C ALA A 336 -3.42 -13.43 13.75
N PHE A 337 -2.54 -14.13 13.05
CA PHE A 337 -1.97 -15.39 13.52
C PHE A 337 -0.47 -15.36 13.77
N LEU A 338 0.30 -14.45 13.17
CA LEU A 338 1.75 -14.42 13.28
C LEU A 338 2.24 -13.21 14.07
N TYR A 339 3.28 -13.41 14.87
CA TYR A 339 4.00 -12.35 15.57
C TYR A 339 5.50 -12.64 15.60
N GLU A 340 6.33 -11.60 15.74
CA GLU A 340 7.75 -11.79 16.04
C GLU A 340 7.91 -12.02 17.54
N LYS A 341 8.73 -12.97 17.94
CA LYS A 341 9.04 -13.24 19.36
C LYS A 341 10.05 -12.22 19.91
N GLY A 342 10.19 -12.18 21.24
CA GLY A 342 11.13 -11.32 21.94
C GLY A 342 10.69 -9.85 21.95
N PHE A 343 11.66 -8.93 22.10
CA PHE A 343 11.38 -7.49 22.23
C PHE A 343 10.58 -6.88 21.05
N ARG A 344 10.61 -7.52 19.88
CA ARG A 344 9.90 -7.08 18.67
C ARG A 344 8.42 -7.48 18.64
N GLU A 345 7.94 -8.27 19.61
CA GLU A 345 6.54 -8.69 19.69
C GLU A 345 5.59 -7.48 19.69
N LEU A 346 5.90 -6.48 20.50
CA LEU A 346 5.10 -5.26 20.60
C LEU A 346 5.17 -4.39 19.34
N HIS A 347 6.18 -4.55 18.48
CA HIS A 347 6.30 -3.71 17.27
C HIS A 347 5.26 -4.08 16.20
N PHE A 348 4.56 -5.20 16.41
CA PHE A 348 3.44 -5.64 15.58
C PHE A 348 3.80 -5.71 14.09
N ASN A 349 5.01 -6.17 13.75
CA ASN A 349 5.57 -6.04 12.41
C ASN A 349 4.80 -6.80 11.31
N PHE A 350 4.05 -7.85 11.64
CA PHE A 350 3.17 -8.52 10.67
C PHE A 350 2.00 -7.63 10.20
N SER A 351 1.64 -6.58 10.96
CA SER A 351 0.62 -5.60 10.57
C SER A 351 1.03 -4.73 9.37
N TRP A 352 2.32 -4.60 9.06
CA TRP A 352 2.76 -3.83 7.89
C TRP A 352 2.24 -4.44 6.58
N GLY A 353 2.11 -5.76 6.50
CA GLY A 353 1.46 -6.43 5.37
C GLY A 353 -0.03 -6.10 5.30
N TYR A 354 -0.70 -6.02 6.45
CA TYR A 354 -2.10 -5.59 6.56
C TYR A 354 -2.30 -4.15 6.10
N ILE A 355 -1.41 -3.23 6.47
CA ILE A 355 -1.41 -1.84 5.99
C ILE A 355 -1.24 -1.76 4.46
N CYS A 356 -0.37 -2.58 3.86
CA CYS A 356 -0.29 -2.73 2.40
C CYS A 356 -1.63 -3.20 1.81
N GLY A 357 -2.26 -4.19 2.44
CA GLY A 357 -3.59 -4.69 2.05
C GLY A 357 -4.67 -3.62 2.10
N ILE A 358 -4.72 -2.83 3.18
CA ILE A 358 -5.65 -1.70 3.34
C ILE A 358 -5.49 -0.72 2.16
N PHE A 359 -4.27 -0.28 1.87
CA PHE A 359 -4.01 0.64 0.76
C PHE A 359 -4.54 0.11 -0.58
N LEU A 360 -4.30 -1.18 -0.88
CA LEU A 360 -4.74 -1.79 -2.14
C LEU A 360 -6.26 -1.91 -2.25
N VAL A 361 -6.98 -2.28 -1.18
CA VAL A 361 -8.44 -2.34 -1.23
C VAL A 361 -9.07 -0.96 -1.34
N PHE A 362 -8.50 0.08 -0.71
CA PHE A 362 -8.91 1.48 -0.96
C PHE A 362 -8.70 1.86 -2.43
N PHE A 363 -7.52 1.59 -2.97
CA PHE A 363 -7.17 1.96 -4.33
C PHE A 363 -8.09 1.29 -5.36
N VAL A 364 -8.31 -0.02 -5.26
CA VAL A 364 -9.16 -0.72 -6.23
C VAL A 364 -10.64 -0.39 -6.05
N SER A 365 -11.11 -0.17 -4.82
CA SER A 365 -12.49 0.30 -4.56
C SER A 365 -12.73 1.67 -5.18
N MET A 366 -11.76 2.57 -5.07
CA MET A 366 -11.79 3.90 -5.69
C MET A 366 -11.84 3.82 -7.23
N ILE A 367 -11.15 2.85 -7.85
CA ILE A 367 -11.26 2.62 -9.30
C ILE A 367 -12.69 2.24 -9.71
N LEU A 368 -13.38 1.40 -8.92
CA LEU A 368 -14.77 1.02 -9.19
C LEU A 368 -15.68 2.25 -9.08
N VAL A 369 -15.63 2.95 -7.94
CA VAL A 369 -16.46 4.14 -7.68
C VAL A 369 -16.26 5.22 -8.74
N LEU A 370 -15.03 5.44 -9.23
CA LEU A 370 -14.77 6.38 -10.32
C LEU A 370 -15.37 5.91 -11.66
N LYS A 371 -15.30 4.61 -11.98
CA LYS A 371 -15.95 4.06 -13.18
C LYS A 371 -17.47 4.22 -13.10
N ASP A 372 -18.05 3.93 -11.95
CA ASP A 372 -19.49 4.06 -11.70
C ASP A 372 -19.94 5.51 -11.72
N SER A 373 -19.14 6.43 -11.18
CA SER A 373 -19.38 7.87 -11.25
C SER A 373 -19.38 8.37 -12.70
N ARG A 374 -18.39 7.96 -13.49
CA ARG A 374 -18.33 8.34 -14.91
C ARG A 374 -19.52 7.77 -15.68
N TYR A 375 -19.88 6.51 -15.42
CA TYR A 375 -21.07 5.94 -16.05
C TYR A 375 -22.32 6.73 -15.64
N TRP A 376 -22.49 7.06 -14.35
CA TRP A 376 -23.62 7.83 -13.84
C TRP A 376 -23.77 9.22 -14.48
N ILE A 377 -22.66 9.92 -14.74
CA ILE A 377 -22.68 11.21 -15.45
C ILE A 377 -23.15 11.04 -16.90
N VAL A 378 -22.83 9.90 -17.51
CA VAL A 378 -23.06 9.63 -18.93
C VAL A 378 -24.45 9.03 -19.19
N GLN A 379 -25.00 8.26 -18.26
CA GLN A 379 -26.28 7.55 -18.40
C GLN A 379 -27.26 7.86 -17.27
N LYS A 380 -28.57 7.92 -17.57
CA LYS A 380 -29.61 8.00 -16.53
C LYS A 380 -29.79 6.62 -15.87
N TYR A 381 -29.55 6.55 -14.57
CA TYR A 381 -29.70 5.33 -13.78
C TYR A 381 -30.96 5.32 -12.89
N PRO A 382 -31.37 4.14 -12.39
CA PRO A 382 -32.40 4.05 -11.36
C PRO A 382 -31.91 4.64 -10.02
N PRO A 383 -32.82 5.17 -9.18
CA PRO A 383 -32.47 5.83 -7.91
C PRO A 383 -31.61 5.00 -6.95
N LYS A 384 -31.81 3.66 -6.92
CA LYS A 384 -31.05 2.75 -6.05
C LYS A 384 -29.55 2.76 -6.33
N PHE A 385 -29.14 2.91 -7.59
CA PHE A 385 -27.74 3.01 -7.96
C PHE A 385 -27.13 4.34 -7.51
N THR A 386 -27.88 5.43 -7.66
CA THR A 386 -27.46 6.76 -7.19
C THR A 386 -27.26 6.79 -5.67
N LEU A 387 -28.15 6.13 -4.91
CA LEU A 387 -28.00 6.00 -3.46
C LEU A 387 -26.73 5.21 -3.07
N ALA A 388 -26.49 4.06 -3.69
CA ALA A 388 -25.29 3.26 -3.43
C ALA A 388 -24.01 4.07 -3.67
N LEU A 389 -23.93 4.73 -4.84
CA LEU A 389 -22.79 5.58 -5.20
C LEU A 389 -22.61 6.75 -4.23
N THR A 390 -23.71 7.35 -3.76
CA THR A 390 -23.67 8.43 -2.76
C THR A 390 -23.09 7.95 -1.44
N ILE A 391 -23.48 6.75 -0.97
CA ILE A 391 -22.96 6.15 0.26
C ILE A 391 -21.47 5.83 0.12
N GLU A 392 -21.03 5.31 -1.03
CA GLU A 392 -19.62 5.05 -1.34
C GLU A 392 -18.78 6.33 -1.29
N TRP A 393 -19.24 7.40 -1.94
CA TRP A 393 -18.58 8.71 -1.89
C TRP A 393 -18.55 9.30 -0.49
N PHE A 394 -19.65 9.21 0.26
CA PHE A 394 -19.71 9.69 1.64
C PHE A 394 -18.66 9.00 2.52
N ALA A 395 -18.53 7.67 2.40
CA ALA A 395 -17.53 6.92 3.13
C ALA A 395 -16.09 7.30 2.73
N LEU A 396 -15.81 7.47 1.44
CA LEU A 396 -14.50 7.92 0.96
C LEU A 396 -14.16 9.32 1.49
N ILE A 397 -15.12 10.25 1.45
CA ILE A 397 -14.96 11.61 1.97
C ILE A 397 -14.71 11.57 3.48
N ALA A 398 -15.45 10.76 4.23
CA ALA A 398 -15.24 10.61 5.68
C ALA A 398 -13.80 10.14 6.00
N HIS A 399 -13.31 9.12 5.31
CA HIS A 399 -11.91 8.66 5.45
C HIS A 399 -10.90 9.74 5.04
N THR A 400 -11.19 10.51 3.99
CA THR A 400 -10.34 11.61 3.54
C THR A 400 -10.26 12.74 4.57
N LEU A 401 -11.40 13.17 5.11
CA LEU A 401 -11.46 14.20 6.14
C LEU A 401 -10.79 13.77 7.44
N MET A 402 -11.04 12.53 7.88
CA MET A 402 -10.35 11.98 9.07
C MET A 402 -8.85 11.84 8.83
N GLY A 403 -8.43 11.48 7.62
CA GLY A 403 -7.02 11.41 7.31
C GLY A 403 -6.32 12.76 7.18
N LEU A 404 -6.99 13.79 6.66
CA LEU A 404 -6.49 15.17 6.72
C LEU A 404 -6.38 15.65 8.18
N TYR A 405 -7.37 15.34 9.01
CA TYR A 405 -7.32 15.66 10.44
C TYR A 405 -6.17 14.92 11.14
N TYR A 406 -6.01 13.62 10.89
CA TYR A 406 -4.90 12.83 11.42
C TYR A 406 -3.54 13.38 10.96
N PHE A 407 -3.40 13.71 9.67
CA PHE A 407 -2.19 14.35 9.15
C PHE A 407 -1.90 15.68 9.83
N ALA A 408 -2.93 16.51 10.07
CA ALA A 408 -2.76 17.77 10.80
C ALA A 408 -2.27 17.54 12.24
N LEU A 409 -2.80 16.52 12.93
CA LEU A 409 -2.31 16.13 14.26
C LEU A 409 -0.84 15.72 14.23
N LEU A 410 -0.42 14.93 13.22
CA LEU A 410 1.00 14.61 12.98
C LEU A 410 1.84 15.87 12.74
N TYR A 411 1.32 16.76 11.90
CA TYR A 411 2.00 17.99 11.50
C TYR A 411 2.27 18.91 12.69
N TYR A 412 1.35 18.98 13.66
CA TYR A 412 1.51 19.78 14.88
C TYR A 412 2.15 19.02 16.06
N GLY A 413 2.61 17.78 15.85
CA GLY A 413 3.35 17.02 16.85
C GLY A 413 2.52 16.51 18.02
N SER A 414 1.24 16.17 17.77
CA SER A 414 0.42 15.47 18.77
C SER A 414 0.98 14.07 19.06
N ASN A 415 0.50 13.37 20.09
CA ASN A 415 0.77 11.93 20.23
C ASN A 415 -0.46 11.15 19.73
N PHE A 416 -0.22 10.18 18.86
CA PHE A 416 -1.27 9.51 18.07
C PHE A 416 -1.28 7.99 18.23
N LEU A 417 -0.41 7.46 19.10
CA LEU A 417 -0.34 6.04 19.42
C LEU A 417 -1.71 5.51 19.82
#